data_AF-A0A6B1G5V4-F1
#
_entry.id   AF-A0A6B1G5V4-F1
#
_cell.length_a   1.000
_cell.length_b   1.000
_cell.length_c   1.000
_cell.angle_alpha   90.00
_cell.angle_beta   90.00
_cell.angle_gamma   90.00
#
_symmetry.space_group_name_H-M   'P 1'
#
loop_
_entity.id
_entity.type
_entity.pdbx_description
1 polymer ?
#
loop_
_entity_poly.entity_id
_entity_poly.type
_entity_poly.pdbx_seq_one_letter_code
_entity_poly.pdbx_strand_id
1 'polypeptide(L)'
;MTNLADTLTPRQRWLIFGALGTGVFVDSLEISIVAVILPTLVTELQVGFTLVQWVVLSFTLTKTAIVLSVGRLGDMIGKKPVFLGGTVAFVVGSVLAGLAPNIELLLLFRVLQAVGGAFATALSMGILTEIFPASERGKALGVFSASVSLGGIAGPFLGGVLLDLLSWRWIFFIGIPISCVSFYLAWRYMPASAPSGRQRFDWTGAASLAACMLTFMLFLTFGQRAGYRSPAMLGLFVLSLLTFALFMRTERRVNEPLLNLAIFRNAQFSLNLSMRLISFIVLGGVYLLLPFYLTNVLLLEPVVVGLLLTTS
;
A
#
# COMPACT_ATOMS: atom_id res chain seq x y z
N MET A 1 25.18 -22.62 -4.20
CA MET A 1 24.09 -21.90 -4.90
C MET A 1 24.69 -20.60 -5.40
N THR A 2 24.81 -20.41 -6.71
CA THR A 2 25.27 -19.15 -7.31
C THR A 2 24.34 -18.03 -6.89
N ASN A 3 24.89 -16.92 -6.39
CA ASN A 3 24.11 -15.77 -5.97
C ASN A 3 23.42 -15.20 -7.22
N LEU A 4 22.12 -14.90 -7.14
CA LEU A 4 21.37 -14.35 -8.27
C LEU A 4 21.96 -13.02 -8.76
N ALA A 5 22.64 -12.30 -7.88
CA ALA A 5 23.42 -11.11 -8.22
C ALA A 5 24.54 -11.43 -9.23
N ASP A 6 25.24 -12.56 -9.09
CA ASP A 6 26.42 -12.91 -9.89
C ASP A 6 26.07 -13.34 -11.31
N THR A 7 24.81 -13.73 -11.56
CA THR A 7 24.34 -14.15 -12.89
C THR A 7 23.75 -13.00 -13.72
N LEU A 8 23.48 -11.85 -13.08
CA LEU A 8 22.86 -10.69 -13.73
C LEU A 8 23.90 -9.61 -14.06
N THR A 9 23.86 -9.13 -15.31
CA THR A 9 24.65 -7.95 -15.71
C THR A 9 24.16 -6.69 -14.99
N PRO A 10 25.03 -5.68 -14.77
CA PRO A 10 24.62 -4.42 -14.15
C PRO A 10 23.43 -3.76 -14.85
N ARG A 11 23.38 -3.80 -16.19
CA ARG A 11 22.27 -3.28 -16.99
C ARG A 11 20.95 -4.01 -16.68
N GLN A 12 20.98 -5.33 -16.57
CA GLN A 12 19.78 -6.12 -16.22
C GLN A 12 19.28 -5.79 -14.82
N ARG A 13 20.17 -5.63 -13.83
CA ARG A 13 19.79 -5.25 -12.46
C ARG A 13 19.03 -3.92 -12.43
N TRP A 14 19.51 -2.92 -13.18
CA TRP A 14 18.83 -1.62 -13.28
C TRP A 14 17.53 -1.65 -14.08
N LEU A 15 17.40 -2.55 -15.06
CA LEU A 15 16.13 -2.76 -15.77
C LEU A 15 15.08 -3.45 -14.88
N ILE A 16 15.50 -4.43 -14.07
CA ILE A 16 14.65 -5.03 -13.04
C ILE A 16 14.29 -3.97 -12.00
N PHE A 17 15.25 -3.16 -11.54
CA PHE A 17 14.96 -2.00 -10.70
C PHE A 17 13.93 -1.08 -11.35
N GLY A 18 14.02 -0.80 -12.66
CA GLY A 18 13.03 -0.01 -13.38
C GLY A 18 11.61 -0.57 -13.21
N ALA A 19 11.44 -1.89 -13.26
CA ALA A 19 10.15 -2.54 -12.98
C ALA A 19 9.69 -2.31 -11.54
N LEU A 20 10.57 -2.59 -10.56
CA LEU A 20 10.25 -2.48 -9.13
C LEU A 20 9.97 -1.02 -8.73
N GLY A 21 10.84 -0.11 -9.15
CA GLY A 21 10.80 1.33 -8.89
C GLY A 21 9.56 1.99 -9.47
N THR A 22 9.19 1.67 -10.71
CA THR A 22 7.93 2.16 -11.29
C THR A 22 6.71 1.57 -10.59
N GLY A 23 6.75 0.31 -10.17
CA GLY A 23 5.67 -0.31 -9.40
C GLY A 23 5.44 0.39 -8.05
N VAL A 24 6.50 0.64 -7.27
CA VAL A 24 6.38 1.33 -5.98
C VAL A 24 6.13 2.82 -6.12
N PHE A 25 6.58 3.45 -7.20
CA PHE A 25 6.22 4.84 -7.54
C PHE A 25 4.71 4.97 -7.74
N VAL A 26 4.11 4.10 -8.56
CA VAL A 26 2.66 4.12 -8.81
C VAL A 26 1.87 3.85 -7.54
N ASP A 27 2.29 2.86 -6.77
CA ASP A 27 1.67 2.51 -5.49
C ASP A 27 1.73 3.68 -4.49
N SER A 28 2.86 4.41 -4.42
CA SER A 28 2.96 5.61 -3.59
C SER A 28 2.16 6.80 -4.13
N LEU A 29 2.11 6.95 -5.46
CA LEU A 29 1.32 7.98 -6.13
C LEU A 29 -0.17 7.79 -5.82
N GLU A 30 -0.70 6.58 -5.96
CA GLU A 30 -2.10 6.24 -5.70
C GLU A 30 -2.55 6.57 -4.27
N ILE A 31 -1.71 6.27 -3.28
CA ILE A 31 -2.01 6.58 -1.88
C ILE A 31 -2.18 8.08 -1.69
N SER A 32 -1.28 8.86 -2.31
CA SER A 32 -1.24 10.31 -2.10
C SER A 32 -2.26 11.09 -2.95
N ILE A 33 -2.46 10.70 -4.20
CA ILE A 33 -3.33 11.40 -5.15
C ILE A 33 -4.81 11.35 -4.76
N VAL A 34 -5.26 10.22 -4.19
CA VAL A 34 -6.66 10.00 -3.82
C VAL A 34 -7.08 10.89 -2.63
N ALA A 35 -6.14 11.28 -1.78
CA ALA A 35 -6.44 12.18 -0.66
C ALA A 35 -6.92 13.56 -1.15
N VAL A 36 -6.45 14.02 -2.30
CA VAL A 36 -6.81 15.33 -2.88
C VAL A 36 -8.26 15.38 -3.35
N ILE A 37 -8.85 14.24 -3.73
CA ILE A 37 -10.22 14.21 -4.27
C ILE A 37 -11.30 13.93 -3.24
N LEU A 38 -10.95 13.70 -1.97
CA LEU A 38 -11.95 13.40 -0.95
C LEU A 38 -13.02 14.49 -0.83
N PRO A 39 -12.69 15.80 -0.84
CA PRO A 39 -13.72 16.84 -0.84
C PRO A 39 -14.65 16.75 -2.06
N THR A 40 -14.10 16.51 -3.25
CA THR A 40 -14.87 16.34 -4.50
C THR A 40 -15.78 15.12 -4.47
N LEU A 41 -15.33 14.01 -3.89
CA LEU A 41 -16.16 12.80 -3.75
C LEU A 41 -17.36 13.02 -2.81
N VAL A 42 -17.20 13.84 -1.76
CA VAL A 42 -18.32 14.20 -0.86
C VAL A 42 -19.40 14.96 -1.64
N THR A 43 -18.99 15.92 -2.47
CA THR A 43 -19.93 16.77 -3.22
C THR A 43 -20.51 16.07 -4.44
N GLU A 44 -19.73 15.37 -5.26
CA GLU A 44 -20.22 14.73 -6.48
C GLU A 44 -21.07 13.48 -6.21
N LEU A 45 -20.69 12.67 -5.22
CA LEU A 45 -21.43 11.45 -4.89
C LEU A 45 -22.50 11.69 -3.81
N GLN A 46 -22.60 12.90 -3.26
CA GLN A 46 -23.58 13.28 -2.23
C GLN A 46 -23.59 12.32 -1.02
N VAL A 47 -22.41 11.88 -0.59
CA VAL A 47 -22.23 10.94 0.52
C VAL A 47 -21.44 11.56 1.66
N GLY A 48 -21.71 11.09 2.88
CA GLY A 48 -21.05 11.59 4.08
C GLY A 48 -19.54 11.33 4.07
N PHE A 49 -18.79 12.28 4.63
CA PHE A 49 -17.33 12.25 4.70
C PHE A 49 -16.77 10.94 5.29
N THR A 50 -17.41 10.40 6.34
CA THR A 50 -17.00 9.13 6.94
C THR A 50 -16.92 8.00 5.91
N LEU A 51 -17.84 7.95 4.95
CA LEU A 51 -17.85 6.91 3.91
C LEU A 51 -16.79 7.20 2.83
N VAL A 52 -16.60 8.47 2.46
CA VAL A 52 -15.56 8.87 1.50
C VAL A 52 -14.15 8.61 2.01
N GLN A 53 -13.90 8.79 3.32
CA GLN A 53 -12.61 8.42 3.93
C GLN A 53 -12.25 6.95 3.66
N TRP A 54 -13.25 6.05 3.58
CA TRP A 54 -12.99 4.65 3.27
C TRP A 54 -12.37 4.42 1.88
N VAL A 55 -12.40 5.38 0.95
CA VAL A 55 -11.71 5.24 -0.35
C VAL A 55 -10.19 5.14 -0.15
N VAL A 56 -9.64 5.89 0.81
CA VAL A 56 -8.23 5.77 1.21
C VAL A 56 -8.05 4.60 2.18
N LEU A 57 -8.92 4.47 3.18
CA LEU A 57 -8.75 3.47 4.23
C LEU A 57 -8.87 2.05 3.72
N SER A 58 -9.85 1.74 2.85
CA SER A 58 -10.03 0.40 2.28
C SER A 58 -8.79 -0.06 1.53
N PHE A 59 -8.16 0.84 0.77
CA PHE A 59 -6.94 0.54 0.03
C PHE A 59 -5.77 0.25 0.98
N THR A 60 -5.47 1.20 1.87
CA THR A 60 -4.34 1.09 2.80
C THR A 60 -4.51 -0.09 3.74
N LEU A 61 -5.71 -0.28 4.31
CA LEU A 61 -6.04 -1.39 5.20
C LEU A 61 -5.85 -2.75 4.51
N THR A 62 -6.43 -2.91 3.31
CA THR A 62 -6.31 -4.16 2.55
C THR A 62 -4.85 -4.45 2.26
N LYS A 63 -4.12 -3.46 1.78
CA LYS A 63 -2.70 -3.58 1.47
C LYS A 63 -1.88 -3.99 2.70
N THR A 64 -2.06 -3.30 3.83
CA THR A 64 -1.31 -3.62 5.06
C THR A 64 -1.67 -5.00 5.61
N ALA A 65 -2.93 -5.43 5.50
CA ALA A 65 -3.36 -6.75 5.96
C ALA A 65 -2.72 -7.90 5.18
N ILE A 66 -2.43 -7.71 3.89
CA ILE A 66 -1.94 -8.79 3.01
C ILE A 66 -0.47 -8.67 2.62
N VAL A 67 0.21 -7.55 2.91
CA VAL A 67 1.60 -7.33 2.45
C VAL A 67 2.56 -8.44 2.91
N LEU A 68 2.42 -8.92 4.15
CA LEU A 68 3.22 -10.03 4.68
C LEU A 68 2.90 -11.35 3.98
N SER A 69 1.60 -11.63 3.81
CA SER A 69 1.08 -12.79 3.09
C SER A 69 1.59 -12.83 1.66
N VAL A 70 1.62 -11.69 0.99
CA VAL A 70 2.09 -11.55 -0.38
C VAL A 70 3.59 -11.80 -0.49
N GLY A 71 4.40 -11.26 0.43
CA GLY A 71 5.83 -11.56 0.49
C GLY A 71 6.07 -13.07 0.60
N ARG A 72 5.34 -13.74 1.49
CA ARG A 72 5.41 -15.18 1.67
C ARG A 72 4.96 -15.97 0.44
N LEU A 73 3.90 -15.53 -0.22
CA LEU A 73 3.43 -16.13 -1.47
C LEU A 73 4.51 -16.02 -2.56
N GLY A 74 5.21 -14.88 -2.65
CA GLY A 74 6.35 -14.68 -3.54
C GLY A 74 7.50 -15.64 -3.30
N ASP A 75 7.80 -15.95 -2.03
CA ASP A 75 8.83 -16.93 -1.69
C ASP A 75 8.39 -18.36 -2.07
N MET A 76 7.11 -18.69 -1.87
CA MET A 76 6.54 -20.01 -2.13
C MET A 76 6.37 -20.39 -3.60
N ILE A 77 5.86 -19.49 -4.44
CA ILE A 77 5.56 -19.78 -5.86
C ILE A 77 6.47 -19.03 -6.84
N GLY A 78 7.41 -18.24 -6.33
CA GLY A 78 8.36 -17.44 -7.09
C GLY A 78 7.91 -15.99 -7.25
N LYS A 79 8.85 -15.05 -7.09
CA LYS A 79 8.53 -13.61 -7.02
C LYS A 79 8.03 -13.03 -8.35
N LYS A 80 8.51 -13.55 -9.49
CA LYS A 80 8.12 -13.06 -10.83
C LYS A 80 6.63 -13.25 -11.14
N PRO A 81 6.05 -14.47 -11.12
CA PRO A 81 4.62 -14.64 -11.43
C PRO A 81 3.73 -13.87 -10.44
N VAL A 82 4.14 -13.79 -9.18
CA VAL A 82 3.41 -13.08 -8.14
C VAL A 82 3.43 -11.56 -8.36
N PHE A 83 4.58 -10.99 -8.72
CA PHE A 83 4.69 -9.58 -9.07
C PHE A 83 3.82 -9.25 -10.29
N LEU A 84 3.93 -10.04 -11.38
CA LEU A 84 3.16 -9.83 -12.61
C LEU A 84 1.65 -9.95 -12.38
N GLY A 85 1.21 -10.98 -11.66
CA GLY A 85 -0.21 -11.16 -11.32
C GLY A 85 -0.73 -10.01 -10.46
N GLY A 86 0.09 -9.52 -9.53
CA GLY A 86 -0.21 -8.33 -8.75
C GLY A 86 -0.35 -7.06 -9.59
N THR A 87 0.57 -6.82 -10.53
CA THR A 87 0.47 -5.67 -11.42
C THR A 87 -0.80 -5.73 -12.29
N VAL A 88 -1.21 -6.92 -12.75
CA VAL A 88 -2.47 -7.08 -13.48
C VAL A 88 -3.67 -6.78 -12.58
N ALA A 89 -3.68 -7.31 -11.35
CA ALA A 89 -4.74 -7.02 -10.38
C ALA A 89 -4.84 -5.52 -10.06
N PHE A 90 -3.70 -4.84 -9.95
CA PHE A 90 -3.64 -3.38 -9.80
C PHE A 90 -4.31 -2.67 -10.97
N VAL A 91 -3.91 -2.98 -12.21
CA VAL A 91 -4.45 -2.34 -13.42
C VAL A 91 -5.96 -2.59 -13.56
N VAL A 92 -6.43 -3.81 -13.34
CA VAL A 92 -7.85 -4.13 -13.37
C VAL A 92 -8.60 -3.36 -12.29
N GLY A 93 -8.07 -3.32 -11.06
CA GLY A 93 -8.64 -2.53 -9.96
C GLY A 93 -8.72 -1.04 -10.28
N SER A 94 -7.66 -0.48 -10.87
CA SER A 94 -7.60 0.91 -11.36
C SER A 94 -8.70 1.21 -12.39
N VAL A 95 -8.85 0.33 -13.40
CA VAL A 95 -9.89 0.51 -14.43
C VAL A 95 -11.28 0.48 -13.81
N LEU A 96 -11.57 -0.52 -12.95
CA LEU A 96 -12.87 -0.65 -12.32
C LEU A 96 -13.16 0.53 -11.37
N ALA A 97 -12.18 0.99 -10.61
CA ALA A 97 -12.31 2.15 -9.73
C ALA A 97 -12.62 3.44 -10.51
N GLY A 98 -11.92 3.69 -11.62
CA GLY A 98 -12.20 4.84 -12.49
C GLY A 98 -13.58 4.78 -13.15
N LEU A 99 -14.13 3.58 -13.36
CA LEU A 99 -15.47 3.35 -13.90
C LEU A 99 -16.57 3.23 -12.83
N ALA A 100 -16.23 3.38 -11.54
CA ALA A 100 -17.19 3.18 -10.46
C ALA A 100 -18.35 4.20 -10.57
N PRO A 101 -19.62 3.73 -10.56
CA PRO A 101 -20.78 4.62 -10.63
C PRO A 101 -21.16 5.19 -9.26
N ASN A 102 -20.80 4.51 -8.18
CA ASN A 102 -21.12 4.89 -6.80
C ASN A 102 -19.98 4.54 -5.84
N ILE A 103 -20.10 5.01 -4.59
CA ILE A 103 -19.07 4.87 -3.58
C ILE A 103 -18.87 3.40 -3.17
N GLU A 104 -19.93 2.60 -3.12
CA GLU A 104 -19.86 1.20 -2.68
C GLU A 104 -19.01 0.37 -3.63
N LEU A 105 -19.23 0.53 -4.94
CA LEU A 105 -18.42 -0.13 -5.96
C LEU A 105 -17.00 0.43 -5.99
N LEU A 106 -16.83 1.74 -5.80
CA LEU A 106 -15.50 2.33 -5.68
C LEU A 106 -14.71 1.68 -4.54
N LEU A 107 -15.31 1.52 -3.35
CA LEU A 107 -14.67 0.85 -2.21
C LEU A 107 -14.28 -0.60 -2.53
N LEU A 108 -15.17 -1.34 -3.19
CA LEU A 108 -14.89 -2.72 -3.62
C LEU A 108 -13.70 -2.79 -4.59
N PHE A 109 -13.67 -1.90 -5.58
CA PHE A 109 -12.58 -1.86 -6.56
C PHE A 109 -11.27 -1.36 -5.95
N ARG A 110 -11.32 -0.49 -4.92
CA ARG A 110 -10.14 -0.11 -4.12
C ARG A 110 -9.55 -1.29 -3.37
N VAL A 111 -10.36 -2.20 -2.84
CA VAL A 111 -9.87 -3.45 -2.25
C VAL A 111 -9.14 -4.29 -3.30
N LEU A 112 -9.71 -4.45 -4.49
CA LEU A 112 -9.06 -5.18 -5.59
C LEU A 112 -7.74 -4.52 -6.04
N GLN A 113 -7.73 -3.20 -6.16
CA GLN A 113 -6.55 -2.43 -6.55
C GLN A 113 -5.43 -2.54 -5.49
N ALA A 114 -5.80 -2.54 -4.20
CA ALA A 114 -4.87 -2.67 -3.08
C ALA A 114 -4.17 -4.02 -3.03
N VAL A 115 -4.84 -5.08 -3.49
CA VAL A 115 -4.20 -6.40 -3.71
C VAL A 115 -2.99 -6.23 -4.60
N GLY A 116 -3.13 -5.53 -5.72
CA GLY A 116 -2.04 -5.20 -6.64
C GLY A 116 -0.92 -4.35 -6.02
N GLY A 117 -1.28 -3.30 -5.27
CA GLY A 117 -0.31 -2.44 -4.58
C GLY A 117 0.54 -3.19 -3.54
N ALA A 118 -0.05 -4.16 -2.84
CA ALA A 118 0.67 -4.99 -1.88
C ALA A 118 1.79 -5.81 -2.52
N PHE A 119 1.58 -6.32 -3.74
CA PHE A 119 2.61 -7.05 -4.50
C PHE A 119 3.81 -6.18 -4.86
N ALA A 120 3.56 -4.95 -5.31
CA ALA A 120 4.63 -4.01 -5.63
C ALA A 120 5.49 -3.73 -4.38
N THR A 121 4.88 -3.42 -3.23
CA THR A 121 5.65 -3.11 -2.02
C THR A 121 6.37 -4.34 -1.46
N ALA A 122 5.67 -5.46 -1.26
CA ALA A 122 6.20 -6.63 -0.56
C ALA A 122 7.36 -7.28 -1.31
N LEU A 123 7.23 -7.44 -2.63
CA LEU A 123 8.21 -8.17 -3.41
C LEU A 123 9.41 -7.30 -3.80
N SER A 124 9.20 -6.00 -4.02
CA SER A 124 10.27 -5.14 -4.55
C SER A 124 11.47 -5.08 -3.63
N MET A 125 11.29 -4.87 -2.32
CA MET A 125 12.44 -4.84 -1.39
C MET A 125 13.18 -6.18 -1.35
N GLY A 126 12.45 -7.30 -1.31
CA GLY A 126 13.06 -8.63 -1.29
C GLY A 126 13.88 -8.89 -2.56
N ILE A 127 13.30 -8.67 -3.74
CA ILE A 127 13.98 -8.84 -5.03
C ILE A 127 15.20 -7.91 -5.12
N LEU A 128 15.06 -6.67 -4.68
CA LEU A 128 16.13 -5.68 -4.75
C LEU A 128 17.36 -6.11 -3.95
N THR A 129 17.16 -6.64 -2.74
CA THR A 129 18.25 -7.14 -1.90
C THR A 129 18.91 -8.41 -2.45
N GLU A 130 18.20 -9.19 -3.26
CA GLU A 130 18.72 -10.39 -3.92
C GLU A 130 19.52 -10.10 -5.18
N ILE A 131 19.08 -9.14 -6.00
CA ILE A 131 19.71 -8.87 -7.30
C ILE A 131 20.92 -7.92 -7.20
N PHE A 132 20.98 -7.07 -6.17
CA PHE A 132 22.09 -6.14 -5.97
C PHE A 132 23.13 -6.68 -4.96
N PRO A 133 24.43 -6.62 -5.29
CA PRO A 133 25.51 -6.99 -4.38
C PRO A 133 25.60 -6.01 -3.21
N ALA A 134 26.18 -6.45 -2.09
CA ALA A 134 26.23 -5.68 -0.85
C ALA A 134 26.81 -4.25 -1.02
N SER A 135 27.77 -4.05 -1.92
CA SER A 135 28.37 -2.75 -2.26
C SER A 135 27.41 -1.78 -2.95
N GLU A 136 26.42 -2.29 -3.70
CA GLU A 136 25.46 -1.48 -4.46
C GLU A 136 24.08 -1.40 -3.77
N ARG A 137 23.80 -2.26 -2.78
CA ARG A 137 22.50 -2.31 -2.08
C ARG A 137 22.09 -0.98 -1.48
N GLY A 138 23.02 -0.25 -0.87
CA GLY A 138 22.72 1.07 -0.29
C GLY A 138 22.23 2.06 -1.35
N LYS A 139 22.90 2.10 -2.51
CA LYS A 139 22.48 2.93 -3.65
C LYS A 139 21.10 2.50 -4.16
N ALA A 140 20.89 1.20 -4.37
CA ALA A 140 19.63 0.66 -4.85
C ALA A 140 18.46 1.00 -3.91
N LEU A 141 18.64 0.82 -2.59
CA LEU A 141 17.64 1.17 -1.58
C LEU A 141 17.41 2.68 -1.48
N GLY A 142 18.45 3.49 -1.71
CA GLY A 142 18.35 4.94 -1.82
C GLY A 142 17.46 5.36 -3.00
N VAL A 143 17.71 4.83 -4.20
CA VAL A 143 16.88 5.14 -5.38
C VAL A 143 15.47 4.58 -5.21
N PHE A 144 15.30 3.40 -4.60
CA PHE A 144 13.99 2.86 -4.26
C PHE A 144 13.20 3.82 -3.36
N SER A 145 13.83 4.34 -2.30
CA SER A 145 13.21 5.28 -1.38
C SER A 145 12.87 6.59 -2.09
N ALA A 146 13.73 7.06 -3.00
CA ALA A 146 13.47 8.23 -3.84
C ALA A 146 12.25 8.01 -4.76
N SER A 147 12.09 6.83 -5.36
CA SER A 147 10.90 6.50 -6.18
C SER A 147 9.61 6.56 -5.37
N VAL A 148 9.63 6.07 -4.11
CA VAL A 148 8.47 6.19 -3.20
C VAL A 148 8.19 7.66 -2.90
N SER A 149 9.19 8.43 -2.47
CA SER A 149 9.01 9.84 -2.15
C SER A 149 8.52 10.66 -3.36
N LEU A 150 9.07 10.42 -4.54
CA LEU A 150 8.63 11.07 -5.78
C LEU A 150 7.18 10.73 -6.10
N GLY A 151 6.75 9.48 -5.91
CA GLY A 151 5.35 9.10 -6.10
C GLY A 151 4.43 9.84 -5.13
N GLY A 152 4.80 9.87 -3.85
CA GLY A 152 4.06 10.63 -2.82
C GLY A 152 3.94 12.12 -3.16
N ILE A 153 5.04 12.77 -3.51
CA ILE A 153 5.08 14.20 -3.85
C ILE A 153 4.32 14.49 -5.15
N ALA A 154 4.43 13.63 -6.16
CA ALA A 154 3.73 13.82 -7.44
C ALA A 154 2.21 13.68 -7.31
N GLY A 155 1.73 12.92 -6.32
CA GLY A 155 0.32 12.62 -6.12
C GLY A 155 -0.54 13.88 -6.04
N PRO A 156 -0.33 14.80 -5.06
CA PRO A 156 -1.18 15.95 -4.90
C PRO A 156 -1.16 16.92 -6.08
N PHE A 157 0.01 17.14 -6.68
CA PHE A 157 0.15 17.96 -7.88
C PHE A 157 -0.66 17.39 -9.06
N LEU A 158 -0.44 16.11 -9.39
CA LEU A 158 -1.15 15.46 -10.49
C LEU A 158 -2.65 15.35 -10.19
N GLY A 159 -3.03 15.11 -8.93
CA GLY A 159 -4.42 15.05 -8.50
C GLY A 159 -5.15 16.37 -8.70
N GLY A 160 -4.52 17.49 -8.30
CA GLY A 160 -5.07 18.83 -8.50
C GLY A 160 -5.25 19.16 -9.99
N VAL A 161 -4.24 18.87 -10.81
CA VAL A 161 -4.30 19.09 -12.28
C VAL A 161 -5.39 18.23 -12.94
N LEU A 162 -5.49 16.95 -12.58
CA LEU A 162 -6.51 16.05 -13.15
C LEU A 162 -7.92 16.41 -12.72
N LEU A 163 -8.10 16.89 -11.48
CA LEU A 163 -9.38 17.40 -11.01
C LEU A 163 -9.81 18.65 -11.77
N ASP A 164 -8.88 19.57 -12.02
CA ASP A 164 -9.16 20.85 -12.67
C ASP A 164 -9.45 20.70 -14.18
N LEU A 165 -8.67 19.86 -14.87
CA LEU A 165 -8.77 19.70 -16.32
C LEU A 165 -9.76 18.62 -16.76
N LEU A 166 -10.04 17.62 -15.91
CA LEU A 166 -10.81 16.44 -16.27
C LEU A 166 -11.85 16.11 -15.19
N SER A 167 -11.70 14.98 -14.51
CA SER A 167 -12.59 14.54 -13.43
C SER A 167 -11.82 13.65 -12.46
N TRP A 168 -12.33 13.50 -11.24
CA TRP A 168 -11.71 12.66 -10.22
C TRP A 168 -11.48 11.21 -10.66
N ARG A 169 -12.24 10.72 -11.65
CA ARG A 169 -12.11 9.36 -12.20
C ARG A 169 -10.74 9.13 -12.85
N TRP A 170 -10.15 10.15 -13.45
CA TRP A 170 -8.87 10.07 -14.17
C TRP A 170 -7.67 9.74 -13.29
N ILE A 171 -7.82 9.97 -11.99
CA ILE A 171 -6.79 9.66 -11.00
C ILE A 171 -6.54 8.16 -10.89
N PHE A 172 -7.55 7.31 -11.11
CA PHE A 172 -7.35 5.86 -11.10
C PHE A 172 -6.69 5.34 -12.39
N PHE A 173 -6.77 6.11 -13.48
CA PHE A 173 -6.21 5.72 -14.77
C PHE A 173 -4.75 6.15 -14.95
N ILE A 174 -4.27 7.20 -14.26
CA ILE A 174 -2.90 7.72 -14.44
C ILE A 174 -1.80 6.70 -14.08
N GLY A 175 -2.07 5.81 -13.13
CA GLY A 175 -1.13 4.75 -12.75
C GLY A 175 -0.98 3.66 -13.81
N ILE A 176 -2.00 3.45 -14.67
CA ILE A 176 -2.06 2.30 -15.59
C ILE A 176 -0.90 2.29 -16.60
N PRO A 177 -0.58 3.38 -17.34
CA PRO A 177 0.53 3.37 -18.28
C PRO A 177 1.85 3.00 -17.62
N ILE A 178 2.08 3.50 -16.40
CA ILE A 178 3.31 3.27 -15.64
C ILE A 178 3.35 1.82 -15.13
N SER A 179 2.22 1.28 -14.66
CA SER A 179 2.08 -0.14 -14.32
C SER A 179 2.29 -1.07 -15.51
N CYS A 180 1.86 -0.68 -16.71
CA CYS A 180 2.13 -1.43 -17.94
C CYS A 180 3.64 -1.48 -18.25
N VAL A 181 4.36 -0.37 -18.07
CA VAL A 181 5.83 -0.34 -18.18
C VAL A 181 6.48 -1.24 -17.12
N SER A 182 6.02 -1.16 -15.88
CA SER A 182 6.48 -2.02 -14.78
C SER A 182 6.30 -3.50 -15.12
N PHE A 183 5.11 -3.88 -15.60
CA PHE A 183 4.79 -5.23 -16.03
C PHE A 183 5.71 -5.69 -17.17
N TYR A 184 5.87 -4.87 -18.21
CA TYR A 184 6.72 -5.20 -19.35
C TYR A 184 8.18 -5.44 -18.95
N LEU A 185 8.74 -4.55 -18.13
CA LEU A 185 10.12 -4.68 -17.65
C LEU A 185 10.29 -5.91 -16.76
N ALA A 186 9.37 -6.17 -15.84
CA ALA A 186 9.39 -7.37 -15.00
C ALA A 186 9.26 -8.65 -15.84
N TRP A 187 8.32 -8.68 -16.78
CA TRP A 187 8.09 -9.82 -17.64
C TRP A 187 9.33 -10.16 -18.47
N ARG A 188 9.98 -9.13 -19.04
CA ARG A 188 11.12 -9.29 -19.94
C ARG A 188 12.45 -9.59 -19.26
N TYR A 189 12.72 -8.95 -18.13
CA TYR A 189 14.06 -8.94 -17.51
C TYR A 189 14.14 -9.66 -16.17
N MET A 190 13.02 -9.81 -15.44
CA MET A 190 13.07 -10.52 -14.17
C MET A 190 13.31 -12.01 -14.43
N PRO A 191 14.32 -12.62 -13.79
CA PRO A 191 14.56 -14.05 -13.92
C PRO A 191 13.40 -14.84 -13.30
N ALA A 192 13.13 -16.02 -13.84
CA ALA A 192 12.22 -16.96 -13.20
C ALA A 192 12.94 -17.52 -11.96
N SER A 193 12.57 -17.03 -10.77
CA SER A 193 13.08 -17.58 -9.52
C SER A 193 12.44 -18.94 -9.26
N ALA A 194 13.27 -19.97 -9.04
CA ALA A 194 12.78 -21.26 -8.55
C ALA A 194 12.18 -21.06 -7.14
N PRO A 195 11.03 -21.69 -6.83
CA PRO A 195 10.46 -21.69 -5.48
C PRO A 195 11.49 -22.06 -4.41
N SER A 196 11.52 -21.33 -3.29
CA SER A 196 12.37 -21.68 -2.16
C SER A 196 11.76 -22.85 -1.36
N GLY A 197 11.85 -24.07 -1.91
CA GLY A 197 11.46 -25.30 -1.22
C GLY A 197 9.95 -25.48 -0.96
N ARG A 198 9.62 -26.51 -0.17
CA ARG A 198 8.22 -26.86 0.21
C ARG A 198 7.74 -26.01 1.40
N GLN A 199 7.66 -24.70 1.20
CA GLN A 199 7.07 -23.80 2.17
C GLN A 199 5.54 -23.92 2.17
N ARG A 200 4.90 -23.82 3.34
CA ARG A 200 3.42 -23.78 3.49
C ARG A 200 2.98 -22.36 3.79
N PHE A 201 1.79 -21.99 3.31
CA PHE A 201 1.19 -20.69 3.56
C PHE A 201 0.39 -20.73 4.87
N ASP A 202 0.62 -19.75 5.76
CA ASP A 202 -0.12 -19.62 7.00
C ASP A 202 -1.43 -18.85 6.78
N TRP A 203 -2.47 -19.57 6.35
CA TRP A 203 -3.81 -19.02 6.16
C TRP A 203 -4.42 -18.51 7.47
N THR A 204 -4.11 -19.15 8.59
CA THR A 204 -4.68 -18.78 9.89
C THR A 204 -4.05 -17.50 10.41
N GLY A 205 -2.72 -17.37 10.32
CA GLY A 205 -1.99 -16.13 10.60
C GLY A 205 -2.47 -14.98 9.71
N ALA A 206 -2.56 -15.20 8.40
CA ALA A 206 -3.01 -14.18 7.45
C ALA A 206 -4.44 -13.71 7.73
N ALA A 207 -5.38 -14.64 7.92
CA ALA A 207 -6.78 -14.30 8.18
C ALA A 207 -6.98 -13.62 9.54
N SER A 208 -6.27 -14.08 10.58
CA SER A 208 -6.35 -13.47 11.91
C SER A 208 -5.77 -12.05 11.95
N LEU A 209 -4.66 -11.80 11.23
CA LEU A 209 -4.11 -10.46 11.08
C LEU A 209 -5.08 -9.55 10.32
N ALA A 210 -5.62 -10.00 9.19
CA ALA A 210 -6.58 -9.22 8.41
C ALA A 210 -7.84 -8.88 9.23
N ALA A 211 -8.39 -9.86 9.95
CA ALA A 211 -9.54 -9.66 10.83
C ALA A 211 -9.24 -8.69 11.98
N CYS A 212 -8.06 -8.78 12.59
CA CYS A 212 -7.59 -7.85 13.62
C CYS A 212 -7.57 -6.42 13.09
N MET A 213 -6.91 -6.20 11.95
CA MET A 213 -6.80 -4.85 11.37
C MET A 213 -8.17 -4.29 10.98
N LEU A 214 -9.02 -5.10 10.34
CA LEU A 214 -10.35 -4.68 9.91
C LEU A 214 -11.24 -4.29 11.10
N THR A 215 -11.33 -5.16 12.11
CA THR A 215 -12.21 -4.93 13.27
C THR A 215 -11.73 -3.75 14.12
N PHE A 216 -10.41 -3.60 14.29
CA PHE A 216 -9.84 -2.44 14.97
C PHE A 216 -10.09 -1.14 14.19
N MET A 217 -9.95 -1.17 12.86
CA MET A 217 -10.21 0.01 12.03
C MET A 217 -11.70 0.41 12.06
N LEU A 218 -12.61 -0.56 11.97
CA LEU A 218 -14.04 -0.32 12.11
C LEU A 218 -14.39 0.29 13.47
N PHE A 219 -13.78 -0.19 14.55
CA PHE A 219 -13.93 0.38 15.89
C PHE A 219 -13.51 1.85 15.94
N LEU A 220 -12.33 2.18 15.39
CA LEU A 220 -11.83 3.55 15.39
C LEU A 220 -12.71 4.49 14.55
N THR A 221 -13.11 4.05 13.36
CA THR A 221 -13.87 4.89 12.41
C THR A 221 -15.32 5.08 12.81
N PHE A 222 -16.03 4.01 13.16
CA PHE A 222 -17.45 4.11 13.50
C PHE A 222 -17.70 4.46 14.97
N GLY A 223 -16.72 4.27 15.85
CA GLY A 223 -16.83 4.62 17.27
C GLY A 223 -17.05 6.11 17.52
N GLN A 224 -16.56 6.99 16.63
CA GLN A 224 -16.83 8.43 16.69
C GLN A 224 -18.34 8.75 16.55
N ARG A 225 -19.05 8.01 15.70
CA ARG A 225 -20.48 8.24 15.43
C ARG A 225 -21.39 7.41 16.35
N ALA A 226 -21.05 6.14 16.55
CA ALA A 226 -21.86 5.19 17.34
C ALA A 226 -21.56 5.26 18.84
N GLY A 227 -20.50 5.97 19.25
CA GLY A 227 -20.00 5.98 20.62
C GLY A 227 -19.17 4.74 20.93
N TYR A 228 -17.93 4.95 21.39
CA TYR A 228 -16.99 3.88 21.73
C TYR A 228 -17.48 2.92 22.83
N ARG A 229 -18.44 3.35 23.65
CA ARG A 229 -19.03 2.54 24.73
C ARG A 229 -20.25 1.74 24.29
N SER A 230 -20.71 1.87 23.04
CA SER A 230 -21.82 1.08 22.54
C SER A 230 -21.46 -0.42 22.46
N PRO A 231 -22.43 -1.33 22.64
CA PRO A 231 -22.17 -2.78 22.59
C PRO A 231 -21.51 -3.22 21.28
N ALA A 232 -21.89 -2.62 20.15
CA ALA A 232 -21.31 -2.92 18.84
C ALA A 232 -19.82 -2.55 18.76
N MET A 233 -19.43 -1.36 19.26
CA MET A 233 -18.04 -0.92 19.25
C MET A 233 -17.18 -1.73 20.23
N LEU A 234 -17.70 -2.03 21.42
CA LEU A 234 -17.02 -2.94 22.34
C LEU A 234 -16.85 -4.34 21.75
N GLY A 235 -17.86 -4.85 21.01
CA GLY A 235 -17.76 -6.11 20.28
C GLY A 235 -16.64 -6.11 19.25
N LEU A 236 -16.52 -5.05 18.44
CA LEU A 236 -15.41 -4.89 17.48
C LEU A 236 -14.05 -4.80 18.17
N PHE A 237 -13.95 -4.05 19.27
CA PHE A 237 -12.72 -3.94 20.04
C PHE A 237 -12.28 -5.28 20.64
N VAL A 238 -13.19 -6.00 21.30
CA VAL A 238 -12.92 -7.33 21.85
C VAL A 238 -12.53 -8.32 20.75
N LEU A 239 -13.24 -8.31 19.61
CA LEU A 239 -12.91 -9.17 18.46
C LEU A 239 -11.51 -8.86 17.90
N SER A 240 -11.11 -7.58 17.86
CA SER A 240 -9.75 -7.19 17.44
C SER A 240 -8.68 -7.75 18.39
N LEU A 241 -8.91 -7.71 19.70
CA LEU A 241 -8.00 -8.30 20.69
C LEU A 241 -7.92 -9.83 20.57
N LEU A 242 -9.05 -10.50 20.35
CA LEU A 242 -9.10 -11.96 20.20
C LEU A 242 -8.37 -12.44 18.93
N THR A 243 -8.61 -11.76 17.81
CA THR A 243 -7.95 -12.08 16.53
C THR A 243 -6.46 -11.75 16.57
N PHE A 244 -6.05 -10.67 17.26
CA PHE A 244 -4.64 -10.39 17.54
C PHE A 244 -3.97 -11.47 18.40
N ALA A 245 -4.63 -11.91 19.47
CA ALA A 245 -4.12 -12.99 20.32
C ALA A 245 -4.00 -14.31 19.53
N LEU A 246 -4.96 -14.60 18.63
CA LEU A 246 -4.91 -15.75 17.74
C LEU A 246 -3.74 -15.65 16.76
N PHE A 247 -3.51 -14.48 16.15
CA PHE A 247 -2.35 -14.23 15.29
C PHE A 247 -1.04 -14.50 16.04
N MET A 248 -0.86 -13.88 17.21
CA MET A 248 0.34 -14.07 18.03
C MET A 248 0.55 -15.53 18.46
N ARG A 249 -0.52 -16.26 18.77
CA ARG A 249 -0.44 -17.69 19.12
C ARG A 249 -0.04 -18.54 17.92
N THR A 250 -0.56 -18.21 16.73
CA THR A 250 -0.30 -18.95 15.48
C THR A 250 1.15 -18.75 15.05
N GLU A 251 1.60 -17.50 14.99
CA GLU A 251 2.98 -17.12 14.62
C GLU A 251 4.04 -17.72 15.56
N ARG A 252 3.71 -17.95 16.84
CA ARG A 252 4.61 -18.62 17.78
C ARG A 252 4.71 -20.14 17.58
N ARG A 253 3.78 -20.75 16.86
CA ARG A 253 3.63 -22.21 16.73
C ARG A 253 3.94 -22.73 15.32
N VAL A 254 3.72 -21.90 14.31
CA VAL A 254 3.97 -22.29 12.92
C VAL A 254 5.47 -22.28 12.67
N ASN A 255 5.97 -23.32 11.98
CA ASN A 255 7.39 -23.47 11.64
C ASN A 255 7.92 -22.34 10.74
N GLU A 256 7.00 -21.69 10.05
CA GLU A 256 7.24 -20.73 8.98
C GLU A 256 6.34 -19.49 9.19
N PRO A 257 6.61 -18.68 10.24
CA PRO A 257 5.79 -17.53 10.59
C PRO A 257 5.80 -16.44 9.51
N LEU A 258 4.69 -15.70 9.35
CA LEU A 258 4.66 -14.48 8.52
C LEU A 258 5.57 -13.40 9.09
N LEU A 259 5.74 -13.36 10.41
CA LEU A 259 6.54 -12.37 11.11
C LEU A 259 7.43 -13.04 12.16
N ASN A 260 8.74 -12.89 12.02
CA ASN A 260 9.68 -13.39 13.01
C ASN A 260 9.67 -12.51 14.27
N LEU A 261 8.94 -12.95 15.29
CA LEU A 261 8.78 -12.24 16.57
C LEU A 261 10.10 -12.05 17.33
N ALA A 262 11.15 -12.82 17.03
CA ALA A 262 12.44 -12.68 17.72
C ALA A 262 13.11 -11.32 17.44
N ILE A 263 12.80 -10.68 16.31
CA ILE A 263 13.38 -9.38 15.92
C ILE A 263 13.01 -8.28 16.93
N PHE A 264 11.82 -8.38 17.55
CA PHE A 264 11.36 -7.41 18.56
C PHE A 264 12.15 -7.46 19.88
N ARG A 265 12.97 -8.50 20.10
CA ARG A 265 13.91 -8.54 21.24
C ARG A 265 15.04 -7.53 21.09
N ASN A 266 15.31 -7.05 19.86
CA ASN A 266 16.25 -5.97 19.63
C ASN A 266 15.60 -4.63 20.00
N ALA A 267 16.04 -4.04 21.11
CA ALA A 267 15.51 -2.78 21.61
C ALA A 267 15.61 -1.64 20.58
N GLN A 268 16.71 -1.56 19.82
CA GLN A 268 16.90 -0.54 18.80
C GLN A 268 15.88 -0.70 17.67
N PHE A 269 15.59 -1.94 17.25
CA PHE A 269 14.54 -2.21 16.26
C PHE A 269 13.16 -1.81 16.78
N SER A 270 12.80 -2.23 18.00
CA SER A 270 11.50 -1.93 18.60
C SER A 270 11.29 -0.44 18.85
N LEU A 271 12.34 0.29 19.26
CA LEU A 271 12.31 1.75 19.40
C LEU A 271 12.12 2.44 18.05
N ASN A 272 12.88 2.04 17.02
CA ASN A 272 12.73 2.60 15.67
C ASN A 272 11.31 2.38 15.13
N LEU A 273 10.74 1.19 15.31
CA LEU A 273 9.38 0.91 14.87
C LEU A 273 8.34 1.73 15.63
N SER A 274 8.53 1.91 16.94
CA SER A 274 7.64 2.73 17.79
C SER A 274 7.68 4.20 17.40
N MET A 275 8.88 4.75 17.18
CA MET A 275 9.04 6.12 16.68
C MET A 275 8.35 6.30 15.32
N ARG A 276 8.55 5.32 14.42
CA ARG A 276 7.94 5.34 13.09
C ARG A 276 6.41 5.29 13.16
N LEU A 277 5.84 4.49 14.06
CA LEU A 277 4.40 4.47 14.32
C LEU A 277 3.89 5.84 14.77
N ILE A 278 4.55 6.48 15.74
CA ILE A 278 4.18 7.80 16.25
C ILE A 278 4.26 8.85 15.12
N SER A 279 5.32 8.84 14.32
CA SER A 279 5.46 9.75 13.17
C SER A 279 4.30 9.60 12.19
N PHE A 280 3.87 8.37 11.87
CA PHE A 280 2.73 8.14 10.98
C PHE A 280 1.39 8.60 11.56
N ILE A 281 1.20 8.48 12.89
CA ILE A 281 0.00 8.99 13.56
C ILE A 281 -0.07 10.52 13.42
N VAL A 282 1.04 11.21 13.68
CA VAL A 282 1.12 12.68 13.57
C VAL A 282 0.92 13.14 12.13
N LEU A 283 1.65 12.53 11.18
CA LEU A 283 1.54 12.86 9.75
C LEU A 283 0.15 12.59 9.18
N GLY A 284 -0.49 11.50 9.60
CA GLY A 284 -1.85 11.16 9.16
C GLY A 284 -2.87 12.26 9.49
N GLY A 285 -2.76 12.88 10.67
CA GLY A 285 -3.62 14.01 11.05
C GLY A 285 -3.40 15.24 10.17
N VAL A 286 -2.13 15.56 9.87
CA VAL A 286 -1.76 16.68 8.99
C VAL A 286 -2.29 16.44 7.57
N TYR A 287 -2.01 15.28 6.98
CA TYR A 287 -2.43 14.96 5.61
C TYR A 287 -3.95 14.88 5.44
N LEU A 288 -4.68 14.55 6.50
CA LEU A 288 -6.14 14.55 6.46
C LEU A 288 -6.73 15.96 6.57
N LEU A 289 -6.26 16.77 7.52
CA LEU A 289 -6.86 18.07 7.83
C LEU A 289 -6.43 19.17 6.85
N LEU A 290 -5.20 19.09 6.33
CA LEU A 290 -4.63 20.14 5.50
C LEU A 290 -5.39 20.37 4.18
N PRO A 291 -5.76 19.35 3.38
CA PRO A 291 -6.56 19.59 2.17
C PRO A 291 -7.91 20.25 2.48
N PHE A 292 -8.58 19.83 3.55
CA PHE A 292 -9.85 20.44 3.97
C PHE A 292 -9.69 21.88 4.41
N TYR A 293 -8.62 22.20 5.14
CA TYR A 293 -8.31 23.57 5.54
C TYR A 293 -8.03 24.45 4.30
N LEU A 294 -7.20 23.97 3.37
CA LEU A 294 -6.85 24.72 2.17
C LEU A 294 -8.06 24.93 1.23
N THR A 295 -8.92 23.93 1.05
CA THR A 295 -10.08 24.02 0.16
C THR A 295 -11.29 24.71 0.82
N ASN A 296 -11.63 24.39 2.07
CA ASN A 296 -12.89 24.85 2.67
C ASN A 296 -12.72 26.11 3.54
N VAL A 297 -11.53 26.37 4.07
CA VAL A 297 -11.27 27.56 4.90
C VAL A 297 -10.58 28.64 4.09
N LEU A 298 -9.51 28.30 3.37
CA LEU A 298 -8.79 29.24 2.51
C LEU A 298 -9.40 29.42 1.12
N LEU A 299 -10.40 28.60 0.75
CA LEU A 299 -11.12 28.66 -0.53
C LEU A 299 -10.18 28.65 -1.75
N LEU A 300 -9.06 27.92 -1.65
CA LEU A 300 -8.07 27.84 -2.72
C LEU A 300 -8.51 26.89 -3.83
N GLU A 301 -8.08 27.20 -5.06
CA GLU A 301 -8.29 26.33 -6.22
C GLU A 301 -7.55 24.99 -6.06
N PRO A 302 -8.09 23.87 -6.58
CA PRO A 302 -7.50 22.53 -6.43
C PRO A 302 -6.03 22.43 -6.84
N VAL A 303 -5.62 23.16 -7.89
CA VAL A 303 -4.23 23.19 -8.37
C VAL A 303 -3.29 23.81 -7.33
N VAL A 304 -3.72 24.91 -6.68
CA VAL A 304 -2.93 25.58 -5.63
C VAL A 304 -2.85 24.71 -4.39
N VAL A 305 -3.95 24.04 -4.01
CA VAL A 305 -3.96 23.05 -2.92
C VAL A 305 -2.98 21.93 -3.20
N GLY A 306 -3.02 21.35 -4.41
CA GLY A 306 -2.08 20.31 -4.84
C GLY A 306 -0.62 20.75 -4.76
N LEU A 307 -0.30 21.97 -5.21
CA LEU A 307 1.04 22.55 -5.13
C LEU A 307 1.52 22.72 -3.68
N LEU A 308 0.69 23.27 -2.79
CA LEU A 308 1.05 23.49 -1.39
C LEU A 308 1.30 22.16 -0.66
N LEU A 309 0.46 21.15 -0.91
CA LEU A 309 0.65 19.80 -0.35
C LEU A 309 1.92 19.11 -0.86
N THR A 310 2.41 19.49 -2.04
CA THR A 310 3.63 18.96 -2.65
C THR A 310 4.89 19.52 -1.98
N THR A 311 4.84 20.77 -1.49
CA THR A 311 5.97 21.46 -0.85
C THR A 311 6.04 21.32 0.67
N SER A 312 5.03 20.70 1.29
CA SER A 312 4.87 20.55 2.74
C SER A 312 5.44 19.23 3.25
#